data_AF-A0A2G1XG89-F1
#
_entry.id   AF-A0A2G1XG89-F1
#
_cell.length_a   1.000
_cell.length_b   1.000
_cell.length_c   1.000
_cell.angle_alpha   90.00
_cell.angle_beta   90.00
_cell.angle_gamma   90.00
#
_symmetry.space_group_name_H-M   'P 1'
#
loop_
_entity.id
_entity.type
_entity.pdbx_description
1 polymer ?
#
loop_
_entity_poly.entity_id
_entity_poly.type
_entity_poly.pdbx_seq_one_letter_code
_entity_poly.pdbx_strand_id
1 'polypeptide(L)'
;MVTGTAGTAHANTYQRNVMLQDYATGYCLDSNGGDVYTNPCQPGNPYQRWDVVSYDGNVGGYYDRVQIIHKKEGNCLRAQHYHSQVPGGTQDWTATRGAGCEWTDYHQQWNLTWVGNTSGNPRQSWQFANYQSGRDGTGHVFCLDRGQDGHENQLLWDQGTPKGAPVAKTTCYNHTNRYQMWNMVH
;
A
#
# COMPACT_ATOMS: atom_id res chain seq x y z
N MET A 1 -12.21 -41.45 1.03
CA MET A 1 -11.16 -40.67 0.36
C MET A 1 -11.77 -39.36 -0.08
N VAL A 2 -11.47 -38.26 0.61
CA VAL A 2 -11.93 -36.93 0.18
C VAL A 2 -10.82 -36.37 -0.68
N THR A 3 -11.04 -36.35 -1.99
CA THR A 3 -10.21 -35.65 -2.97
C THR A 3 -10.39 -34.15 -2.74
N GLY A 4 -9.46 -33.53 -2.00
CA GLY A 4 -9.32 -32.09 -1.98
C GLY A 4 -8.81 -31.63 -3.34
N THR A 5 -9.69 -31.03 -4.13
CA THR A 5 -9.30 -30.31 -5.34
C THR A 5 -8.43 -29.13 -4.88
N ALA A 6 -7.12 -29.24 -5.09
CA ALA A 6 -6.22 -28.11 -4.97
C ALA A 6 -6.69 -27.05 -5.98
N GLY A 7 -7.30 -25.98 -5.47
CA GLY A 7 -7.51 -24.77 -6.26
C GLY A 7 -6.17 -24.34 -6.83
N THR A 8 -6.11 -24.23 -8.15
CA THR A 8 -5.00 -23.72 -8.92
C THR A 8 -4.39 -22.49 -8.25
N ALA A 9 -3.13 -22.59 -7.81
CA ALA A 9 -2.33 -21.44 -7.46
C ALA A 9 -2.34 -20.47 -8.65
N HIS A 10 -2.91 -19.28 -8.47
CA HIS A 10 -2.87 -18.22 -9.47
C HIS A 10 -1.42 -17.73 -9.58
N ALA A 11 -0.72 -18.17 -10.64
CA ALA A 11 0.67 -17.84 -10.88
C ALA A 11 0.86 -16.33 -11.12
N ASN A 12 1.66 -15.69 -10.25
CA ASN A 12 2.59 -14.59 -10.52
C ASN A 12 2.10 -13.24 -11.07
N THR A 13 0.80 -12.93 -11.11
CA THR A 13 0.32 -11.53 -11.10
C THR A 13 -1.12 -11.46 -10.61
N TYR A 14 -1.41 -10.61 -9.62
CA TYR A 14 -2.78 -10.39 -9.13
C TYR A 14 -3.60 -9.52 -10.11
N GLN A 15 -3.06 -8.37 -10.56
CA GLN A 15 -3.62 -7.51 -11.60
C GLN A 15 -2.50 -6.79 -12.38
N ARG A 16 -2.64 -6.61 -13.70
CA ARG A 16 -1.71 -5.83 -14.54
C ARG A 16 -2.36 -4.54 -15.04
N ASN A 17 -1.55 -3.48 -15.15
CA ASN A 17 -1.93 -2.23 -15.78
C ASN A 17 -3.22 -1.62 -15.21
N VAL A 18 -3.39 -1.70 -13.89
CA VAL A 18 -4.52 -1.13 -13.17
C VAL A 18 -4.17 0.22 -12.60
N MET A 19 -5.17 1.06 -12.39
CA MET A 19 -5.08 2.18 -11.45
C MET A 19 -5.51 1.68 -10.07
N LEU A 20 -4.80 2.11 -9.04
CA LEU A 20 -5.19 1.88 -7.64
C LEU A 20 -6.00 3.08 -7.19
N GLN A 21 -7.32 2.96 -7.20
CA GLN A 21 -8.24 4.02 -6.84
C GLN A 21 -8.63 3.92 -5.36
N ASP A 22 -8.40 4.96 -4.59
CA ASP A 22 -8.88 5.05 -3.21
C ASP A 22 -10.41 5.04 -3.17
N TYR A 23 -10.97 4.18 -2.31
CA TYR A 23 -12.41 3.95 -2.23
C TYR A 23 -13.17 5.15 -1.66
N ALA A 24 -12.59 5.85 -0.67
CA ALA A 24 -13.27 6.96 -0.03
C ALA A 24 -13.44 8.18 -0.95
N THR A 25 -12.50 8.39 -1.87
CA THR A 25 -12.38 9.66 -2.61
C THR A 25 -12.44 9.51 -4.13
N GLY A 26 -12.21 8.31 -4.65
CA GLY A 26 -12.21 8.03 -6.08
C GLY A 26 -10.96 8.52 -6.84
N TYR A 27 -9.90 8.92 -6.14
CA TYR A 27 -8.63 9.33 -6.74
C TYR A 27 -7.67 8.15 -6.89
N CYS A 28 -6.75 8.22 -7.84
CA CYS A 28 -5.84 7.15 -8.18
C CYS A 28 -4.42 7.42 -7.67
N LEU A 29 -3.75 6.34 -7.23
CA LEU A 29 -2.33 6.35 -6.88
C LEU A 29 -1.50 6.72 -8.11
N ASP A 30 -0.60 7.67 -7.93
CA ASP A 30 0.20 8.30 -8.96
C ASP A 30 1.63 8.40 -8.45
N SER A 31 2.61 8.35 -9.35
CA SER A 31 4.02 8.50 -9.00
C SER A 31 4.76 9.21 -10.10
N ASN A 32 5.78 9.97 -9.70
CA ASN A 32 6.76 10.57 -10.59
C ASN A 32 8.09 9.79 -10.63
N GLY A 33 8.09 8.56 -10.12
CA GLY A 33 9.24 7.68 -10.02
C GLY A 33 9.94 7.69 -8.66
N GLY A 34 9.78 8.74 -7.86
CA GLY A 34 10.34 8.83 -6.50
C GLY A 34 9.27 9.10 -5.45
N ASP A 35 8.46 10.13 -5.68
CA ASP A 35 7.31 10.45 -4.85
C ASP A 35 6.10 9.63 -5.29
N VAL A 36 5.25 9.31 -4.32
CA VAL A 36 3.98 8.64 -4.57
C VAL A 36 2.90 9.44 -3.87
N TYR A 37 1.86 9.76 -4.62
CA TYR A 37 0.76 10.62 -4.20
C TYR A 37 -0.51 10.13 -4.88
N THR A 38 -1.58 10.91 -4.79
CA THR A 38 -2.82 10.60 -5.51
C THR A 38 -3.32 11.80 -6.27
N ASN A 39 -3.91 11.53 -7.42
CA ASN A 39 -4.51 12.53 -8.30
C ASN A 39 -5.89 12.04 -8.76
N PRO A 40 -6.72 12.91 -9.34
CA PRO A 40 -7.90 12.46 -10.07
C PRO A 40 -7.50 11.36 -11.06
N CYS A 41 -8.30 10.29 -11.12
CA CYS A 41 -8.03 9.17 -12.00
C CYS A 41 -8.06 9.60 -13.46
N GLN A 42 -6.99 9.29 -14.18
CA GLN A 42 -6.79 9.61 -15.58
C GLN A 42 -6.45 8.31 -16.34
N PRO A 43 -7.41 7.63 -16.97
CA PRO A 43 -7.15 6.36 -17.64
C PRO A 43 -6.03 6.41 -18.68
N GLY A 44 -5.82 7.55 -19.34
CA GLY A 44 -4.72 7.74 -20.29
C GLY A 44 -3.35 8.04 -19.66
N ASN A 45 -3.26 8.24 -18.34
CA ASN A 45 -2.03 8.62 -17.67
C ASN A 45 -1.19 7.37 -17.29
N PRO A 46 -0.04 7.13 -17.94
CA PRO A 46 0.80 5.97 -17.62
C PRO A 46 1.44 6.04 -16.23
N TYR A 47 1.50 7.22 -15.60
CA TYR A 47 2.02 7.40 -14.23
C TYR A 47 1.03 6.95 -13.14
N GLN A 48 -0.21 6.64 -13.50
CA GLN A 48 -1.22 6.08 -12.59
C GLN A 48 -1.42 4.58 -12.79
N ARG A 49 -0.54 3.93 -13.56
CA ARG A 49 -0.63 2.51 -13.88
C ARG A 49 0.32 1.70 -13.01
N TRP A 50 -0.19 0.59 -12.51
CA TRP A 50 0.51 -0.28 -11.58
C TRP A 50 0.29 -1.76 -11.95
N ASP A 51 1.31 -2.57 -11.74
CA ASP A 51 1.22 -4.02 -11.75
C ASP A 51 1.27 -4.52 -10.30
N VAL A 52 0.24 -5.25 -9.86
CA VAL A 52 0.19 -5.88 -8.53
C VAL A 52 0.59 -7.34 -8.70
N VAL A 53 1.81 -7.67 -8.26
CA VAL A 53 2.44 -8.97 -8.51
C VAL A 53 2.50 -9.77 -7.21
N SER A 54 1.72 -10.86 -7.12
CA SER A 54 1.81 -11.81 -6.01
C SER A 54 2.98 -12.77 -6.20
N TYR A 55 3.71 -13.04 -5.12
CA TYR A 55 4.82 -14.01 -5.11
C TYR A 55 4.73 -15.03 -3.96
N ASP A 56 3.80 -14.84 -3.03
CA ASP A 56 3.48 -15.80 -1.96
C ASP A 56 1.99 -15.69 -1.62
N GLY A 57 1.20 -16.66 -2.05
CA GLY A 57 -0.27 -16.62 -1.95
C GLY A 57 -0.81 -17.37 -0.75
N ASN A 58 -1.96 -16.92 -0.23
CA ASN A 58 -2.69 -17.56 0.85
C ASN A 58 -1.87 -17.77 2.14
N VAL A 59 -1.03 -16.80 2.48
CA VAL A 59 -0.18 -16.83 3.68
C VAL A 59 -1.07 -16.90 4.91
N GLY A 60 -0.95 -18.02 5.64
CA GLY A 60 -1.75 -18.28 6.84
C GLY A 60 -3.26 -18.32 6.61
N GLY A 61 -3.72 -18.50 5.36
CA GLY A 61 -5.16 -18.47 5.04
C GLY A 61 -5.79 -17.08 4.94
N TYR A 62 -4.99 -16.01 4.98
CA TYR A 62 -5.49 -14.65 5.23
C TYR A 62 -5.15 -13.62 4.16
N TYR A 63 -3.92 -13.59 3.64
CA TYR A 63 -3.45 -12.59 2.67
C TYR A 63 -2.52 -13.17 1.62
N ASP A 64 -2.36 -12.44 0.52
CA ASP A 64 -1.28 -12.66 -0.45
C ASP A 64 -0.17 -11.64 -0.22
N ARG A 65 1.10 -12.03 -0.38
CA ARG A 65 2.21 -11.07 -0.44
C ARG A 65 2.42 -10.62 -1.86
N VAL A 66 2.43 -9.30 -2.04
CA VAL A 66 2.55 -8.65 -3.35
C VAL A 66 3.65 -7.59 -3.36
N GLN A 67 4.20 -7.35 -4.55
CA GLN A 67 4.86 -6.09 -4.90
C GLN A 67 3.92 -5.27 -5.78
N ILE A 68 3.95 -3.95 -5.63
CA ILE A 68 3.15 -3.02 -6.43
C ILE A 68 4.12 -2.23 -7.30
N ILE A 69 4.10 -2.47 -8.60
CA ILE A 69 5.13 -2.03 -9.53
C ILE A 69 4.57 -0.91 -10.42
N HIS A 70 5.10 0.28 -10.19
CA HIS A 70 5.67 1.16 -11.20
C HIS A 70 5.47 0.87 -12.68
N LYS A 71 4.30 0.96 -13.32
CA LYS A 71 4.18 0.38 -14.68
C LYS A 71 5.03 1.16 -15.71
N LYS A 72 5.19 2.47 -15.53
CA LYS A 72 6.01 3.30 -16.41
C LYS A 72 7.47 3.33 -15.98
N GLU A 73 7.75 3.49 -14.68
CA GLU A 73 9.12 3.66 -14.18
C GLU A 73 9.82 2.33 -13.83
N GLY A 74 9.06 1.25 -13.64
CA GLY A 74 9.57 -0.04 -13.15
C GLY A 74 9.85 -0.08 -11.65
N ASN A 75 9.59 1.01 -10.92
CA ASN A 75 9.85 1.12 -9.49
C ASN A 75 8.77 0.46 -8.64
N CYS A 76 9.16 -0.17 -7.54
CA CYS A 76 8.25 -0.75 -6.57
C CYS A 76 7.78 0.30 -5.55
N LEU A 77 6.52 0.19 -5.16
CA LEU A 77 5.94 0.92 -4.03
C LEU A 77 6.62 0.49 -2.74
N ARG A 78 7.19 1.45 -2.04
CA ARG A 78 7.98 1.23 -0.83
C ARG A 78 7.41 2.01 0.34
N ALA A 79 7.22 1.37 1.48
CA ALA A 79 7.02 2.02 2.77
C ALA A 79 8.40 2.33 3.40
N GLN A 80 8.96 3.48 3.09
CA GLN A 80 10.29 3.90 3.53
C GLN A 80 10.27 4.48 4.94
N HIS A 81 10.98 3.85 5.88
CA HIS A 81 11.24 4.44 7.19
C HIS A 81 12.42 5.43 7.13
N TYR A 82 12.27 6.59 7.76
CA TYR A 82 13.30 7.61 7.91
C TYR A 82 13.57 7.86 9.38
N HIS A 83 14.83 7.68 9.76
CA HIS A 83 15.32 7.96 11.11
C HIS A 83 16.50 8.91 11.03
N SER A 84 16.41 10.06 11.69
CA SER A 84 17.49 11.04 11.74
C SER A 84 17.62 11.66 13.14
N GLN A 85 18.87 11.89 13.57
CA GLN A 85 19.16 12.67 14.76
C GLN A 85 19.08 14.15 14.39
N VAL A 86 18.26 14.91 15.11
CA VAL A 86 18.08 16.36 14.90
C VAL A 86 18.39 17.10 16.20
N PRO A 87 18.80 18.38 16.16
CA PRO A 87 18.91 19.18 17.38
C PRO A 87 17.57 19.18 18.14
N GLY A 88 17.57 18.67 19.38
CA GLY A 88 16.35 18.53 20.19
C GLY A 88 15.72 17.14 20.21
N GLY A 89 16.27 16.13 19.50
CA GLY A 89 15.84 14.74 19.64
C GLY A 89 16.05 13.88 18.39
N THR A 90 15.17 12.92 18.19
CA THR A 90 15.13 12.06 16.99
C THR A 90 13.88 12.37 16.19
N GLN A 91 14.04 12.58 14.88
CA GLN A 91 12.92 12.62 13.96
C GLN A 91 12.78 11.25 13.31
N ASP A 92 11.57 10.69 13.45
CA ASP A 92 11.20 9.38 12.94
C ASP A 92 9.87 9.51 12.19
N TRP A 93 9.87 9.17 10.91
CA TRP A 93 8.70 9.20 10.04
C TRP A 93 8.81 8.14 8.96
N THR A 94 7.68 7.71 8.42
CA THR A 94 7.65 6.76 7.31
C THR A 94 7.12 7.49 6.08
N ALA A 95 7.52 7.08 4.87
CA ALA A 95 6.86 7.52 3.65
C ALA A 95 6.66 6.51 2.51
N THR A 96 5.65 6.72 1.66
CA THR A 96 5.38 5.93 0.45
C THR A 96 6.25 6.50 -0.66
N ARG A 97 7.15 5.68 -1.19
CA ARG A 97 8.13 6.08 -2.21
C ARG A 97 8.16 5.08 -3.35
N GLY A 98 8.65 5.54 -4.50
CA GLY A 98 9.15 4.65 -5.55
C GLY A 98 10.60 4.27 -5.25
N ALA A 99 10.94 3.00 -5.38
CA ALA A 99 12.32 2.51 -5.31
C ALA A 99 12.55 1.40 -6.33
N GLY A 100 13.81 1.09 -6.65
CA GLY A 100 14.12 -0.10 -7.45
C GLY A 100 13.56 -1.36 -6.79
N CYS A 101 12.94 -2.23 -7.59
CA CYS A 101 12.31 -3.44 -7.09
C CYS A 101 13.34 -4.45 -6.57
N GLU A 102 13.18 -4.87 -5.32
CA GLU A 102 13.98 -5.92 -4.67
C GLU A 102 13.04 -6.78 -3.82
N TRP A 103 12.84 -8.04 -4.20
CA TRP A 103 11.85 -8.90 -3.54
C TRP A 103 12.23 -9.23 -2.09
N THR A 104 13.52 -9.13 -1.71
CA THR A 104 13.97 -9.32 -0.33
C THR A 104 13.80 -8.08 0.54
N ASP A 105 13.52 -6.91 -0.05
CA ASP A 105 13.31 -5.67 0.68
C ASP A 105 11.89 -5.66 1.29
N TYR A 106 11.80 -5.91 2.59
CA TYR A 106 10.55 -5.95 3.32
C TYR A 106 9.77 -4.62 3.24
N HIS A 107 10.42 -3.50 2.94
CA HIS A 107 9.73 -2.22 2.72
C HIS A 107 8.86 -2.23 1.46
N GLN A 108 9.07 -3.17 0.54
CA GLN A 108 8.37 -3.31 -0.73
C GLN A 108 7.38 -4.49 -0.74
N GLN A 109 7.29 -5.22 0.37
CA GLN A 109 6.43 -6.38 0.53
C GLN A 109 5.09 -5.96 1.15
N TRP A 110 4.02 -6.00 0.37
CA TRP A 110 2.69 -5.62 0.83
C TRP A 110 1.82 -6.88 1.01
N ASN A 111 1.18 -7.00 2.16
CA ASN A 111 0.14 -7.98 2.41
C ASN A 111 -1.15 -7.43 1.82
N LEU A 112 -1.61 -8.08 0.75
CA LEU A 112 -2.86 -7.81 0.07
C LEU A 112 -3.97 -8.62 0.72
N THR A 113 -4.91 -7.93 1.36
CA THR A 113 -6.08 -8.57 1.98
C THR A 113 -7.34 -8.12 1.26
N TRP A 114 -8.19 -9.09 0.91
CA TRP A 114 -9.51 -8.79 0.39
C TRP A 114 -10.40 -8.28 1.53
N VAL A 115 -10.93 -7.06 1.39
CA VAL A 115 -11.66 -6.35 2.47
C VAL A 115 -13.07 -6.92 2.67
N GLY A 116 -13.63 -7.55 1.64
CA GLY A 116 -14.88 -8.30 1.74
C GLY A 116 -16.11 -7.53 2.21
N ASN A 117 -17.25 -8.22 2.23
CA ASN A 117 -18.59 -7.66 2.35
C ASN A 117 -18.92 -7.20 3.80
N THR A 118 -18.21 -6.22 4.34
CA THR A 118 -18.64 -5.47 5.52
C THR A 118 -19.67 -4.42 5.10
N SER A 119 -20.67 -4.11 5.93
CA SER A 119 -21.68 -3.11 5.58
C SER A 119 -20.98 -1.75 5.36
N GLY A 120 -21.11 -1.19 4.16
CA GLY A 120 -20.41 0.04 3.73
C GLY A 120 -19.27 -0.15 2.72
N ASN A 121 -18.95 -1.39 2.33
CA ASN A 121 -17.94 -1.72 1.31
C ASN A 121 -18.55 -2.55 0.16
N PRO A 122 -18.71 -2.01 -1.06
CA PRO A 122 -19.10 -2.79 -2.22
C PRO A 122 -17.96 -3.71 -2.66
N ARG A 123 -18.35 -4.76 -3.37
CA ARG A 123 -17.45 -5.76 -3.95
C ARG A 123 -16.30 -5.07 -4.72
N GLN A 124 -15.07 -5.58 -4.55
CA GLN A 124 -13.81 -5.24 -5.27
C GLN A 124 -12.84 -4.23 -4.60
N SER A 125 -12.84 -4.11 -3.27
CA SER A 125 -11.82 -3.32 -2.55
C SER A 125 -10.77 -4.20 -1.87
N TRP A 126 -9.55 -3.69 -1.81
CA TRP A 126 -8.39 -4.32 -1.18
C TRP A 126 -7.72 -3.40 -0.16
N GLN A 127 -7.10 -3.98 0.87
CA GLN A 127 -6.21 -3.27 1.78
C GLN A 127 -4.78 -3.77 1.55
N PHE A 128 -3.82 -2.85 1.55
CA PHE A 128 -2.41 -3.14 1.46
C PHE A 128 -1.72 -2.81 2.78
N ALA A 129 -1.12 -3.80 3.42
CA ALA A 129 -0.41 -3.63 4.68
C ALA A 129 1.06 -4.03 4.54
N ASN A 130 1.98 -3.17 4.94
CA ASN A 130 3.42 -3.44 4.97
C ASN A 130 3.88 -3.67 6.41
N TYR A 131 4.44 -4.85 6.67
CA TYR A 131 4.97 -5.20 7.99
C TYR A 131 6.47 -4.90 8.05
N GLN A 132 6.88 -4.16 9.08
CA GLN A 132 8.29 -3.83 9.30
C GLN A 132 8.68 -4.15 10.74
N SER A 133 9.82 -4.82 10.92
CA SER A 133 10.44 -4.88 12.24
C SER A 133 11.02 -3.51 12.59
N GLY A 134 10.46 -2.85 13.59
CA GLY A 134 11.03 -1.63 14.17
C GLY A 134 12.41 -1.90 14.76
N ARG A 135 13.27 -0.88 14.78
CA ARG A 135 14.61 -0.96 15.39
C ARG A 135 14.59 -1.20 16.90
N ASP A 136 13.45 -0.95 17.54
CA ASP A 136 13.18 -1.20 18.96
C ASP A 136 12.71 -2.65 19.24
N GLY A 137 12.68 -3.51 18.22
CA GLY A 137 12.17 -4.88 18.33
C GLY A 137 10.64 -4.96 18.31
N THR A 138 9.92 -3.84 18.13
CA THR A 138 8.47 -3.84 17.96
C THR A 138 8.11 -3.96 16.49
N GLY A 139 7.14 -4.83 16.14
CA GLY A 139 6.63 -4.90 14.78
C GLY A 139 5.70 -3.72 14.50
N HIS A 140 5.92 -3.02 13.39
CA HIS A 140 5.05 -1.96 12.87
C HIS A 140 4.28 -2.47 11.65
N VAL A 141 3.02 -2.05 11.54
CA VAL A 141 2.20 -2.34 10.37
C VAL A 141 1.70 -1.02 9.77
N PHE A 142 2.11 -0.78 8.52
CA PHE A 142 1.76 0.39 7.74
C PHE A 142 0.72 0.03 6.71
N CYS A 143 -0.48 0.59 6.81
CA CYS A 143 -1.50 0.46 5.77
C CYS A 143 -1.38 1.59 4.75
N LEU A 144 -1.51 1.25 3.46
CA LEU A 144 -1.59 2.26 2.41
C LEU A 144 -2.87 3.07 2.61
N ASP A 145 -2.72 4.36 2.93
CA ASP A 145 -3.80 5.26 3.32
C ASP A 145 -3.72 6.55 2.51
N ARG A 146 -4.87 7.04 2.04
CA ARG A 146 -4.96 8.33 1.36
C ARG A 146 -4.94 9.54 2.31
N GLY A 147 -5.40 9.39 3.54
CA GLY A 147 -5.35 10.40 4.61
C GLY A 147 -6.19 11.67 4.41
N GLN A 148 -7.44 11.54 3.97
CA GLN A 148 -8.39 12.66 3.89
C GLN A 148 -9.43 12.68 5.04
N ASP A 149 -9.19 11.95 6.14
CA ASP A 149 -10.04 11.92 7.33
C ASP A 149 -9.68 12.97 8.40
N GLY A 150 -8.73 13.86 8.14
CA GLY A 150 -8.21 14.79 9.15
C GLY A 150 -7.29 14.12 10.18
N HIS A 151 -6.93 12.85 9.97
CA HIS A 151 -5.85 12.18 10.67
C HIS A 151 -4.56 12.23 9.83
N GLU A 152 -3.42 12.14 10.52
CA GLU A 152 -2.06 12.48 10.05
C GLU A 152 -1.45 11.50 9.01
N ASN A 153 -2.26 10.76 8.25
CA ASN A 153 -1.82 9.66 7.37
C ASN A 153 -2.10 9.92 5.88
N GLN A 154 -1.78 11.12 5.41
CA GLN A 154 -1.87 11.56 4.01
C GLN A 154 -0.79 10.91 3.14
N LEU A 155 -1.03 9.74 2.50
CA LEU A 155 -0.05 9.10 1.59
C LEU A 155 1.39 9.33 2.01
N LEU A 156 1.67 9.25 3.30
CA LEU A 156 3.01 9.36 3.78
C LEU A 156 3.82 10.59 3.23
N TRP A 157 3.12 11.74 3.04
CA TRP A 157 3.55 13.11 2.66
C TRP A 157 2.94 13.59 1.34
N ASP A 158 1.81 14.33 1.43
CA ASP A 158 1.36 15.28 0.41
C ASP A 158 2.15 16.61 0.54
N GLN A 159 2.64 17.17 -0.55
CA GLN A 159 3.32 18.48 -0.58
C GLN A 159 2.35 19.63 -0.28
N GLY A 160 1.89 19.74 0.97
CA GLY A 160 1.06 20.82 1.47
C GLY A 160 1.40 21.15 2.92
N THR A 161 1.96 22.33 3.15
CA THR A 161 2.27 22.94 4.46
C THR A 161 1.02 22.96 5.38
N PRO A 162 1.09 22.67 6.70
CA PRO A 162 2.27 22.64 7.57
C PRO A 162 2.89 21.26 7.82
N LYS A 163 4.20 21.30 8.07
CA LYS A 163 5.10 20.17 8.36
C LYS A 163 4.91 19.61 9.77
N GLY A 164 5.00 18.28 9.87
CA GLY A 164 5.53 17.59 11.04
C GLY A 164 4.49 16.96 11.96
N ALA A 165 4.20 15.68 11.75
CA ALA A 165 3.66 14.81 12.79
C ALA A 165 4.25 13.39 12.66
N PRO A 166 4.56 12.71 13.79
CA PRO A 166 5.06 11.34 13.80
C PRO A 166 3.95 10.34 13.44
N VAL A 167 4.25 9.41 12.54
CA VAL A 167 3.33 8.35 12.10
C VAL A 167 3.02 7.42 13.28
N ALA A 168 1.73 7.18 13.56
CA ALA A 168 1.32 6.20 14.57
C ALA A 168 1.80 4.78 14.18
N LYS A 169 2.37 4.07 15.15
CA LYS A 169 3.05 2.76 14.98
C LYS A 169 2.16 1.60 14.49
N THR A 170 0.83 1.78 14.49
CA THR A 170 -0.13 0.83 13.92
C THR A 170 -1.22 1.61 13.20
N THR A 171 -1.25 1.52 11.87
CA THR A 171 -2.16 2.32 11.03
C THR A 171 -3.29 1.51 10.42
N CYS A 172 -3.30 0.18 10.54
CA CYS A 172 -4.30 -0.66 9.89
C CYS A 172 -5.58 -0.79 10.72
N TYR A 173 -6.69 -0.26 10.21
CA TYR A 173 -8.02 -0.57 10.73
C TYR A 173 -8.53 -1.85 10.09
N ASN A 174 -9.15 -2.74 10.86
CA ASN A 174 -9.71 -4.04 10.44
C ASN A 174 -10.80 -3.89 9.37
N HIS A 175 -10.44 -3.47 8.16
CA HIS A 175 -11.34 -3.37 7.01
C HIS A 175 -12.51 -2.40 7.22
N THR A 176 -12.34 -1.37 8.04
CA THR A 176 -13.38 -0.37 8.34
C THR A 176 -13.03 1.04 7.87
N ASN A 177 -11.75 1.37 7.70
CA ASN A 177 -11.35 2.68 7.19
C ASN A 177 -11.38 2.70 5.67
N ARG A 178 -12.30 3.48 5.09
CA ARG A 178 -12.49 3.61 3.64
C ARG A 178 -11.32 4.27 2.92
N TYR A 179 -10.46 5.03 3.62
CA TYR A 179 -9.25 5.62 3.06
C TYR A 179 -8.07 4.63 2.94
N GLN A 180 -8.23 3.43 3.49
CA GLN A 180 -7.28 2.32 3.41
C GLN A 180 -7.74 1.22 2.45
N MET A 181 -8.83 1.48 1.75
CA MET A 181 -9.45 0.59 0.80
C MET A 181 -9.16 1.10 -0.61
N TRP A 182 -8.64 0.21 -1.45
CA TRP A 182 -8.19 0.54 -2.79
C TRP A 182 -8.86 -0.41 -3.77
N ASN A 183 -9.46 0.17 -4.81
CA ASN A 183 -10.02 -0.55 -5.94
C ASN A 183 -8.96 -0.65 -7.04
N MET A 184 -8.84 -1.81 -7.65
CA MET A 184 -8.05 -2.01 -8.87
C MET A 184 -8.96 -1.80 -10.08
N VAL A 185 -8.78 -0.68 -10.79
CA VAL A 185 -9.65 -0.26 -11.91
C VAL A 185 -8.87 -0.09 -13.21
N HIS A 186 -9.55 -0.12 -14.36
CA HIS A 186 -8.95 -0.02 -15.70
C HIS A 186 -9.19 1.32 -16.39
#